data_AF-A0A239L424-F1
#
_entry.id   AF-A0A239L424-F1
#
_cell.length_a   1.000
_cell.length_b   1.000
_cell.length_c   1.000
_cell.angle_alpha   90.00
_cell.angle_beta   90.00
_cell.angle_gamma   90.00
#
_symmetry.space_group_name_H-M   'P 1'
#
loop_
_entity.id
_entity.type
_entity.pdbx_description
1 polymer ?
#
loop_
_entity_poly.entity_id
_entity_poly.type
_entity_poly.pdbx_seq_one_letter_code
_entity_poly.pdbx_strand_id
1 'polypeptide(L)'
;MSVSYRMPVLLWITEWGIWPSSENWRLYYKLRESYGDRQLLEDAPGHLFLEHETEDFASFLQLAIQNGWGGHIQPVAPYVTAFFSHDEYMDFYSNNKDILEELGKKLG
;
A
#
# COMPACT_ATOMS: atom_id res chain seq x y z
N MET A 1 24.35 13.08 -6.25
CA MET A 1 23.02 12.93 -6.86
C MET A 1 22.54 11.53 -6.50
N SER A 2 21.79 11.40 -5.41
CA SER A 2 21.24 10.11 -4.98
C SER A 2 20.08 9.79 -5.92
N VAL A 3 20.29 8.89 -6.87
CA VAL A 3 19.18 8.28 -7.59
C VAL A 3 18.56 7.33 -6.59
N SER A 4 17.51 7.79 -5.89
CA SER A 4 16.61 6.87 -5.20
C SER A 4 16.04 5.97 -6.27
N TYR A 5 16.57 4.75 -6.39
CA TYR A 5 15.99 3.72 -7.25
C TYR A 5 14.62 3.38 -6.66
N ARG A 6 13.57 4.03 -7.19
CA ARG A 6 12.20 3.76 -6.79
C ARG A 6 11.78 2.56 -7.63
N MET A 7 11.48 1.43 -7.01
CA MET A 7 11.06 0.24 -7.75
C MET A 7 9.55 0.22 -7.87
N PRO A 8 9.00 -0.56 -8.83
CA PRO A 8 7.58 -0.82 -8.84
C PRO A 8 7.13 -1.45 -7.52
N VAL A 9 5.95 -1.07 -7.06
CA VAL A 9 5.39 -1.50 -5.77
C VAL A 9 3.93 -1.92 -5.95
N LEU A 10 3.59 -3.08 -5.43
CA LEU A 10 2.22 -3.57 -5.39
C LEU A 10 1.59 -3.16 -4.06
N LEU A 11 0.47 -2.44 -4.11
CA LEU A 11 -0.46 -2.34 -3.00
C LEU A 11 -1.52 -3.41 -3.18
N TRP A 12 -1.62 -4.34 -2.23
CA TRP A 12 -2.59 -5.42 -2.26
C TRP A 12 -3.51 -5.34 -1.05
N ILE A 13 -4.75 -4.92 -1.27
CA ILE A 13 -5.75 -4.76 -0.21
C ILE A 13 -6.42 -6.12 0.02
N THR A 14 -6.40 -6.62 1.25
CA THR A 14 -6.94 -7.94 1.62
C THR A 14 -8.03 -7.85 2.68
N GLU A 15 -8.15 -6.71 3.35
CA GLU A 15 -9.14 -6.46 4.40
C GLU A 15 -9.94 -5.21 4.04
N TRP A 16 -11.24 -5.38 3.84
CA TRP A 16 -12.22 -4.30 3.64
C TRP A 16 -13.57 -4.74 4.22
N GLY A 17 -14.50 -3.80 4.41
CA GLY A 17 -15.83 -4.05 4.98
C GLY A 17 -15.84 -4.24 6.50
N ILE A 18 -14.69 -4.10 7.18
CA ILE A 18 -14.59 -4.23 8.64
C ILE A 18 -15.32 -3.07 9.34
N TRP A 19 -15.15 -1.86 8.82
CA TRP A 19 -15.76 -0.63 9.35
C TRP A 19 -16.58 0.10 8.28
N PRO A 20 -17.77 -0.38 7.87
CA PRO A 20 -18.52 0.19 6.74
C PRO A 20 -18.84 1.69 6.89
N SER A 21 -18.92 2.21 8.12
CA SER A 21 -19.15 3.63 8.39
C SER A 21 -17.97 4.53 8.02
N SER A 22 -16.76 3.99 7.95
CA SER A 22 -15.53 4.71 7.61
C SER A 22 -15.21 4.65 6.11
N GLU A 23 -15.94 3.84 5.35
CA GLU A 23 -15.64 3.58 3.94
C GLU A 23 -16.27 4.62 3.01
N ASN A 24 -15.44 5.15 2.12
CA ASN A 24 -15.80 6.03 1.03
C ASN A 24 -15.47 5.37 -0.32
N TRP A 25 -16.26 4.35 -0.65
CA TRP A 25 -16.18 3.63 -1.93
C TRP A 25 -16.21 4.53 -3.15
N ARG A 26 -17.00 5.62 -3.11
CA ARG A 26 -17.11 6.56 -4.23
C ARG A 26 -15.77 7.25 -4.51
N LEU A 27 -15.07 7.68 -3.48
CA LEU A 27 -13.76 8.32 -3.61
C LEU A 27 -12.73 7.33 -4.15
N TYR A 28 -12.70 6.11 -3.58
CA TYR A 28 -11.78 5.06 -4.00
C TYR A 28 -11.96 4.70 -5.49
N TYR A 29 -13.18 4.43 -5.94
CA TYR A 29 -13.43 4.07 -7.34
C TYR A 29 -13.25 5.24 -8.30
N LYS A 30 -13.47 6.49 -7.86
CA LYS A 30 -13.15 7.65 -8.68
C LYS A 30 -11.65 7.82 -8.89
N LEU A 31 -10.84 7.49 -7.88
CA LEU A 31 -9.40 7.44 -8.04
C LEU A 31 -8.98 6.30 -8.97
N ARG A 32 -9.45 5.05 -8.78
CA ARG A 32 -9.13 3.96 -9.73
C ARG A 32 -9.50 4.30 -11.18
N GLU A 33 -10.67 4.89 -11.37
CA GLU A 33 -11.14 5.28 -12.70
C GLU A 33 -10.21 6.31 -13.37
N SER A 34 -9.54 7.20 -12.62
CA SER A 34 -8.58 8.14 -13.22
C SER A 34 -7.34 7.48 -13.81
N TYR A 35 -7.04 6.24 -13.41
CA TYR A 35 -5.98 5.40 -13.99
C TYR A 35 -6.54 4.41 -15.03
N GLY A 36 -7.80 4.56 -15.44
CA GLY A 36 -8.44 3.70 -16.43
C GLY A 36 -8.93 2.36 -15.88
N ASP A 37 -8.86 2.14 -14.56
CA ASP A 37 -9.30 0.92 -13.92
C ASP A 37 -10.73 1.05 -13.38
N ARG A 38 -11.60 0.15 -13.84
CA ARG A 38 -13.02 0.10 -13.48
C ARG A 38 -13.43 -1.21 -12.80
N GLN A 39 -12.45 -2.05 -12.48
CA GLN A 39 -12.72 -3.31 -11.81
C GLN A 39 -13.12 -3.07 -10.36
N LEU A 40 -13.94 -3.97 -9.81
CA LEU A 40 -14.26 -3.95 -8.39
C LEU A 40 -13.02 -4.33 -7.57
N LEU A 41 -12.96 -3.86 -6.32
CA LEU A 41 -11.89 -4.23 -5.40
C LEU A 41 -11.80 -5.75 -5.20
N GLU A 42 -12.94 -6.43 -5.13
CA GLU A 42 -13.02 -7.88 -4.98
C GLU A 42 -12.46 -8.65 -6.19
N ASP A 43 -12.60 -8.10 -7.41
CA ASP A 43 -12.10 -8.72 -8.64
C ASP A 43 -10.60 -8.44 -8.87
N ALA A 44 -10.17 -7.23 -8.52
CA ALA A 44 -8.79 -6.77 -8.67
C ALA A 44 -8.34 -6.01 -7.41
N PRO A 45 -7.94 -6.73 -6.34
CA PRO A 45 -7.56 -6.14 -5.06
C PRO A 45 -6.17 -5.50 -5.04
N GLY A 46 -5.39 -5.72 -6.11
CA GLY A 46 -4.03 -5.23 -6.26
C GLY A 46 -3.93 -4.04 -7.22
N HIS A 47 -3.09 -3.07 -6.88
CA HIS A 47 -2.64 -2.01 -7.79
C HIS A 47 -1.11 -1.99 -7.83
N LEU A 48 -0.53 -2.23 -9.01
CA LEU A 48 0.91 -2.18 -9.23
C LEU A 48 1.29 -0.79 -9.72
N PHE A 49 2.03 -0.06 -8.91
CA PHE A 49 2.56 1.26 -9.23
C PHE A 49 3.95 1.14 -9.82
N LEU A 50 4.22 1.87 -10.89
CA LEU A 50 5.54 2.02 -11.49
C LEU A 50 6.39 3.02 -10.71
N GLU A 51 7.68 3.06 -11.01
CA GLU A 51 8.69 3.86 -10.29
C GLU A 51 8.33 5.36 -10.19
N HIS A 52 7.68 5.90 -11.22
CA HIS A 52 7.28 7.31 -11.30
C HIS A 52 5.94 7.61 -10.61
N GLU A 53 5.16 6.58 -10.25
CA GLU A 53 3.81 6.69 -9.66
C GLU A 53 3.87 6.65 -8.12
N THR A 54 4.97 7.13 -7.52
CA THR A 54 5.16 7.07 -6.06
C THR A 54 4.14 7.92 -5.30
N GLU A 55 3.78 9.07 -5.85
CA GLU A 55 2.78 9.97 -5.25
C GLU A 55 1.37 9.34 -5.33
N ASP A 56 1.13 8.59 -6.39
CA ASP A 56 -0.12 7.85 -6.58
C ASP A 56 -0.21 6.70 -5.59
N PHE A 57 0.87 5.92 -5.44
CA PHE A 57 0.98 4.90 -4.39
C PHE A 57 0.66 5.47 -3.00
N ALA A 58 1.27 6.60 -2.64
CA ALA A 58 1.02 7.25 -1.35
C ALA A 58 -0.45 7.66 -1.19
N SER A 59 -1.08 8.17 -2.26
CA SER A 59 -2.49 8.55 -2.27
C SER A 59 -3.42 7.34 -2.08
N PHE A 60 -3.14 6.23 -2.76
CA PHE A 60 -3.91 4.99 -2.61
C PHE A 60 -3.74 4.37 -1.22
N LEU A 61 -2.51 4.34 -0.69
CA LEU A 61 -2.24 3.84 0.66
C LEU A 61 -2.96 4.70 1.71
N GLN A 62 -2.89 6.03 1.58
CA GLN A 62 -3.60 6.93 2.47
C GLN A 62 -5.11 6.68 2.44
N LEU A 63 -5.70 6.49 1.25
CA LEU A 63 -7.12 6.14 1.15
C LEU A 63 -7.42 4.79 1.80
N ALA A 64 -6.59 3.77 1.60
CA ALA A 64 -6.80 2.47 2.24
C ALA A 64 -6.84 2.61 3.77
N ILE A 65 -5.88 3.32 4.36
CA ILE A 65 -5.84 3.59 5.80
C ILE A 65 -7.08 4.38 6.26
N GLN A 66 -7.44 5.45 5.55
CA GLN A 66 -8.62 6.27 5.88
C GLN A 66 -9.94 5.50 5.81
N ASN A 67 -10.05 4.52 4.92
CA ASN A 67 -11.22 3.65 4.82
C ASN A 67 -11.24 2.55 5.89
N GLY A 68 -10.22 2.45 6.75
CA GLY A 68 -10.09 1.36 7.71
C GLY A 68 -9.86 0.02 7.02
N TRP A 69 -9.08 0.01 5.94
CA TRP A 69 -8.70 -1.19 5.21
C TRP A 69 -7.32 -1.68 5.62
N GLY A 70 -7.05 -2.95 5.34
CA GLY A 70 -5.76 -3.59 5.60
C GLY A 70 -5.23 -4.33 4.38
N GLY A 71 -3.93 -4.56 4.34
CA GLY A 71 -3.28 -5.19 3.21
C GLY A 71 -1.76 -5.18 3.27
N HIS A 72 -1.17 -5.49 2.11
CA HIS A 72 0.26 -5.65 1.94
C HIS A 72 0.84 -4.63 0.96
N ILE A 73 2.06 -4.19 1.23
CA ILE A 73 2.89 -3.37 0.34
C ILE A 73 4.08 -4.23 -0.07
N GLN A 74 4.16 -4.58 -1.35
CA GLN A 74 5.14 -5.51 -1.89
C GLN A 74 5.96 -4.87 -3.01
N PRO A 75 7.20 -4.41 -2.73
CA PRO A 75 8.13 -4.00 -3.77
C PRO A 75 8.58 -5.19 -4.62
N VAL A 76 8.84 -4.96 -5.92
CA VAL A 76 9.28 -6.01 -6.85
C VAL A 76 10.66 -6.60 -6.51
N ALA A 77 11.50 -5.90 -5.73
CA ALA A 77 12.70 -6.48 -5.13
C ALA A 77 12.55 -6.67 -3.61
N PRO A 78 12.94 -7.83 -3.06
CA PRO A 78 12.44 -8.35 -1.78
C PRO A 78 13.10 -7.74 -0.53
N TYR A 79 13.54 -6.49 -0.60
CA TYR A 79 14.28 -5.89 0.51
C TYR A 79 13.42 -5.67 1.74
N VAL A 80 12.18 -5.20 1.55
CA VAL A 80 11.22 -4.97 2.64
C VAL A 80 9.80 -5.07 2.09
N THR A 81 8.97 -5.90 2.69
CA THR A 81 7.51 -5.92 2.50
C THR A 81 6.88 -5.35 3.76
N ALA A 82 5.73 -4.67 3.63
CA ALA A 82 4.99 -4.21 4.79
C ALA A 82 3.56 -4.77 4.80
N PHE A 83 3.01 -4.94 5.98
CA PHE A 83 1.59 -5.17 6.21
C PHE A 83 1.04 -3.97 6.98
N PHE A 84 -0.11 -3.44 6.58
CA PHE A 84 -0.85 -2.45 7.33
C PHE A 84 -2.23 -3.00 7.67
N SER A 85 -2.72 -2.70 8.87
CA SER A 85 -4.03 -3.17 9.33
C SER A 85 -5.07 -2.06 9.28
N HIS A 86 -6.33 -2.49 9.35
CA HIS A 86 -7.50 -1.64 9.54
C HIS A 86 -7.50 -0.82 10.85
N ASP A 87 -6.61 -1.15 11.79
CA ASP A 87 -6.42 -0.46 13.08
C ASP A 87 -5.18 0.45 13.09
N GLU A 88 -4.75 0.92 11.92
CA GLU A 88 -3.60 1.85 11.74
C GLU A 88 -2.26 1.30 12.25
N TYR A 89 -2.15 -0.03 12.37
CA TYR A 89 -0.91 -0.71 12.73
C TYR A 89 -0.14 -1.13 11.47
N MET A 90 1.19 -1.04 11.50
CA MET A 90 2.04 -1.45 10.38
C MET A 90 3.19 -2.33 10.87
N ASP A 91 3.43 -3.44 10.16
CA ASP A 91 4.50 -4.40 10.41
C ASP A 91 5.38 -4.55 9.16
N PHE A 92 6.66 -4.86 9.35
CA PHE A 92 7.65 -4.92 8.28
C PHE A 92 8.34 -6.28 8.26
N TYR A 93 8.43 -6.87 7.07
CA TYR A 93 9.04 -8.16 6.82
C TYR A 93 10.21 -8.01 5.86
N SER A 94 11.31 -8.69 6.14
CA SER A 94 12.46 -8.79 5.25
C SER A 94 13.10 -10.15 5.41
N ASN A 95 13.71 -10.66 4.34
CA ASN A 95 14.63 -11.79 4.44
C ASN A 95 16.03 -11.38 4.93
N ASN A 96 16.27 -10.08 5.11
CA ASN A 96 17.51 -9.51 5.61
C ASN A 96 17.28 -8.86 6.98
N LYS A 97 17.85 -9.47 8.03
CA LYS A 97 17.72 -8.99 9.41
C LYS A 97 18.35 -7.62 9.63
N ASP A 98 19.45 -7.31 8.95
CA ASP A 98 20.15 -6.04 9.12
C ASP A 98 19.25 -4.87 8.68
N ILE A 99 18.46 -5.07 7.63
CA ILE A 99 17.49 -4.08 7.14
C ILE A 99 16.38 -3.84 8.16
N LEU A 100 15.86 -4.90 8.80
CA LEU A 100 14.82 -4.77 9.84
C LEU A 100 15.36 -4.06 11.09
N GLU A 101 16.59 -4.35 11.50
CA GLU A 101 17.22 -3.66 12.62
C GLU A 101 17.46 -2.17 12.34
N GLU A 102 17.86 -1.83 11.10
CA GLU A 102 18.01 -0.44 10.68
C GLU A 102 16.66 0.30 10.65
N LEU A 103 15.61 -0.35 10.13
CA LEU A 103 14.25 0.18 10.14
C LEU A 103 13.74 0.42 11.56
N GLY A 104 13.96 -0.54 12.46
CA GLY A 104 13.59 -0.42 13.87
C GLY A 104 14.24 0.79 14.55
N LYS A 105 15.51 1.10 14.24
CA LYS A 105 16.22 2.29 14.76
C LYS A 105 15.74 3.62 14.14
N LYS A 106 15.13 3.59 12.95
CA LYS A 106 14.61 4.79 12.26
C LYS A 106 13.18 5.12 12.66
N LEU A 107 12.41 4.10 13.00
CA LEU A 107 10.99 4.21 13.37
C LEU A 107 10.78 4.27 14.90
N GLY A 108 11.85 4.12 15.70
CA GLY A 108 11.87 4.23 17.16
C GLY A 108 12.98 5.16 17.66
#